data_AF-A0A2T4VN51-F1
#
_entry.id   AF-A0A2T4VN51-F1
#
_cell.length_a   1.000
_cell.length_b   1.000
_cell.length_c   1.000
_cell.angle_alpha   90.00
_cell.angle_beta   90.00
_cell.angle_gamma   90.00
#
_symmetry.space_group_name_H-M   'P 1'
#
loop_
_entity.id
_entity.type
_entity.pdbx_description
1 polymer ?
#
loop_
_entity_poly.entity_id
_entity_poly.type
_entity_poly.pdbx_seq_one_letter_code
_entity_poly.pdbx_strand_id
1 'polypeptide(L)'
;MLLVPRVGLAAEDAPRTTTAAGSSSSDSGLPGTQERAPVRLGGDAGSWAREPERPSRGLRILAETGASLLTGLGGGFVGMLAGDGLCGSANIGRSGDFLPCLEATGVGLLAGAGLGFSLGTFWGGEVAGGDGRLLGALVGMGSGALVGILAGTAMSSIFLAGVVLGIPLSLIGSIVGYELTEQGTPPAAVSARPRLQPVLAVSSHGGLLGLGGTF
;
A
#
# COMPACT_ATOMS: atom_id res chain seq x y z
N MET A 1 -7.50 21.32 22.95
CA MET A 1 -8.47 21.08 21.86
C MET A 1 -8.22 19.69 21.31
N LEU A 2 -9.07 18.73 21.67
CA LEU A 2 -9.00 17.32 21.24
C LEU A 2 -10.05 17.13 20.13
N LEU A 3 -9.59 16.82 18.92
CA LEU A 3 -10.46 16.41 17.82
C LEU A 3 -10.90 14.96 18.06
N VAL A 4 -12.16 14.79 18.42
CA VAL A 4 -12.81 13.47 18.48
C VAL A 4 -13.40 13.17 17.10
N PRO A 5 -13.16 11.98 16.52
CA PRO A 5 -13.78 11.59 15.26
C PRO A 5 -15.29 11.39 15.46
N ARG A 6 -16.10 12.15 14.71
CA ARG A 6 -17.55 11.95 14.63
C ARG A 6 -17.84 10.72 13.77
N VAL A 7 -18.18 9.62 14.42
CA VAL A 7 -18.80 8.47 13.77
C VAL A 7 -20.30 8.80 13.60
N GLY A 8 -20.76 8.91 12.36
CA GLY A 8 -22.17 9.15 12.06
C GLY A 8 -23.00 7.91 12.40
N LEU A 9 -23.80 8.01 13.45
CA LEU A 9 -24.88 7.07 13.74
C LEU A 9 -25.98 7.27 12.70
N ALA A 10 -26.19 6.29 11.84
CA ALA A 10 -27.38 6.16 11.01
C ALA A 10 -28.16 4.93 11.52
N ALA A 11 -29.05 5.14 12.50
CA ALA A 11 -30.13 4.23 12.83
C ALA A 11 -31.03 4.87 13.89
N GLU A 12 -32.16 5.44 13.48
CA GLU A 12 -33.41 5.46 14.24
C GLU A 12 -34.55 5.89 13.31
N ASP A 13 -34.95 4.97 12.43
CA ASP A 13 -36.26 5.06 11.76
C ASP A 13 -37.33 4.72 12.80
N ALA A 14 -37.96 5.76 13.35
CA ALA A 14 -39.22 5.62 14.06
C ALA A 14 -40.35 5.33 13.04
N PRO A 15 -41.28 4.41 13.32
CA PRO A 15 -42.39 4.13 12.42
C PRO A 15 -43.40 5.29 12.47
N ARG A 16 -43.38 6.18 11.47
CA ARG A 16 -44.48 7.10 11.23
C ARG A 16 -45.57 6.37 10.46
N THR A 17 -46.64 6.04 11.17
CA THR A 17 -47.96 5.72 10.62
C THR A 17 -48.45 6.85 9.71
N THR A 18 -48.35 6.66 8.41
CA THR A 18 -49.02 7.49 7.40
C THR A 18 -50.33 6.83 7.00
N THR A 19 -51.42 7.33 7.58
CA THR A 19 -52.77 7.19 7.03
C THR A 19 -52.83 8.05 5.78
N ALA A 20 -52.80 7.43 4.60
CA ALA A 20 -53.11 8.11 3.34
C ALA A 20 -53.99 7.20 2.49
N ALA A 21 -55.26 7.56 2.43
CA ALA A 21 -56.22 7.09 1.44
C ALA A 21 -55.79 7.57 0.05
N GLY A 22 -55.97 6.73 -0.98
CA GLY A 22 -55.96 7.22 -2.36
C GLY A 22 -55.60 6.20 -3.43
N SER A 23 -56.63 5.81 -4.19
CA SER A 23 -56.62 5.24 -5.54
C SER A 23 -55.92 3.90 -5.79
N SER A 24 -56.77 2.87 -5.80
CA SER A 24 -56.68 1.73 -6.71
C SER A 24 -56.59 2.18 -8.18
N SER A 25 -55.52 1.78 -8.87
CA SER A 25 -55.60 1.43 -10.29
C SER A 25 -54.75 0.19 -10.53
N SER A 26 -55.42 -0.96 -10.58
CA SER A 26 -54.83 -2.21 -11.04
C SER A 26 -54.61 -2.09 -12.54
N ASP A 27 -53.41 -1.69 -12.94
CA ASP A 27 -52.99 -1.75 -14.34
C ASP A 27 -52.09 -2.99 -14.49
N SER A 28 -52.69 -4.08 -14.97
CA SER A 28 -51.99 -5.34 -15.26
C SER A 28 -51.19 -5.19 -16.55
N GLY A 29 -50.09 -4.44 -16.48
CA GLY A 29 -49.11 -4.35 -17.55
C GLY A 29 -48.33 -5.66 -17.67
N LEU A 30 -48.33 -6.25 -18.87
CA LEU A 30 -47.53 -7.43 -19.22
C LEU A 30 -46.03 -7.19 -18.93
N PRO A 31 -45.30 -8.20 -18.41
CA PRO A 31 -43.86 -8.08 -18.17
C PRO A 31 -43.13 -7.86 -19.50
N GLY A 32 -42.52 -6.68 -19.67
CA GLY A 32 -41.67 -6.36 -20.83
C GLY A 32 -42.12 -5.17 -21.68
N THR A 33 -43.29 -4.57 -21.43
CA THR A 33 -43.77 -3.41 -22.21
C THR A 33 -43.72 -2.08 -21.46
N GLN A 34 -43.14 -2.03 -20.26
CA GLN A 34 -42.94 -0.74 -19.59
C GLN A 34 -41.83 0.04 -20.29
N GLU A 35 -42.23 1.17 -20.86
CA GLU A 35 -41.33 2.22 -21.31
C GLU A 35 -40.34 2.51 -20.18
N ARG A 36 -39.05 2.40 -20.49
CA ARG A 36 -37.95 2.45 -19.52
C ARG A 36 -38.09 3.73 -18.69
N ALA A 37 -38.70 3.63 -17.51
CA ALA A 37 -38.85 4.76 -16.62
C ALA A 37 -37.46 5.35 -16.40
N PRO A 38 -37.24 6.66 -16.67
CA PRO A 38 -35.94 7.26 -16.39
C PRO A 38 -35.66 7.01 -14.92
N VAL A 39 -34.53 6.36 -14.65
CA VAL A 39 -34.03 6.12 -13.29
C VAL A 39 -34.05 7.47 -12.59
N ARG A 40 -35.06 7.68 -11.75
CA ARG A 40 -35.11 8.84 -10.88
C ARG A 40 -34.01 8.61 -9.87
N LEU A 41 -32.85 9.21 -10.12
CA LEU A 41 -31.84 9.48 -9.11
C LEU A 41 -32.57 10.24 -8.00
N GLY A 42 -32.98 9.49 -6.97
CA GLY A 42 -33.64 10.01 -5.79
C GLY A 42 -32.78 11.15 -5.25
N GLY A 43 -33.40 12.31 -5.12
CA GLY A 43 -32.77 13.54 -4.69
C GLY A 43 -32.42 13.53 -3.21
N ASP A 44 -31.47 12.69 -2.80
CA ASP A 44 -30.64 12.92 -1.62
C ASP A 44 -29.44 13.79 -2.04
N ALA A 45 -29.75 14.95 -2.62
CA ALA A 45 -28.79 16.00 -2.98
C ALA A 45 -28.35 16.82 -1.74
N GLY A 46 -28.07 16.14 -0.62
CA GLY A 46 -27.81 16.77 0.68
C GLY A 46 -26.48 16.37 1.33
N SER A 47 -25.97 15.17 1.08
CA SER A 47 -24.59 14.85 1.43
C SER A 47 -23.74 15.15 0.21
N TRP A 48 -23.19 16.36 0.15
CA TRP A 48 -21.90 16.57 -0.50
C TRP A 48 -20.98 15.49 0.04
N ALA A 49 -20.85 14.39 -0.70
CA ALA A 49 -19.86 13.36 -0.43
C ALA A 49 -18.56 14.14 -0.46
N ARG A 50 -18.03 14.46 0.73
CA ARG A 50 -16.73 15.11 0.84
C ARG A 50 -15.81 14.20 0.07
N GLU A 51 -15.40 14.67 -1.09
CA GLU A 51 -14.37 14.03 -1.88
C GLU A 51 -13.26 13.74 -0.87
N PRO A 52 -12.94 12.45 -0.63
CA PRO A 52 -12.05 12.08 0.46
C PRO A 52 -10.81 12.92 0.31
N GLU A 53 -10.60 13.78 1.32
CA GLU A 53 -9.58 14.82 1.30
C GLU A 53 -8.26 14.09 1.01
N ARG A 54 -7.71 14.29 -0.20
CA ARG A 54 -6.54 13.52 -0.62
C ARG A 54 -5.48 13.72 0.45
N PRO A 55 -4.95 12.65 1.06
CA PRO A 55 -3.96 12.78 2.12
C PRO A 55 -2.83 13.68 1.62
N SER A 56 -2.40 14.61 2.50
CA SER A 56 -1.40 15.59 2.13
C SER A 56 -0.14 14.87 1.63
N ARG A 57 0.46 15.35 0.53
CA ARG A 57 1.61 14.71 -0.11
C ARG A 57 2.75 14.40 0.88
N GLY A 58 2.94 15.27 1.87
CA GLY A 58 3.94 15.05 2.91
C GLY A 58 3.66 13.84 3.82
N LEU A 59 2.39 13.58 4.13
CA LEU A 59 1.98 12.45 4.99
C LEU A 59 2.17 11.12 4.24
N ARG A 60 1.93 11.12 2.92
CA ARG A 60 2.23 9.99 2.03
C ARG A 60 3.73 9.70 1.98
N ILE A 61 4.57 10.70 1.72
CA ILE A 61 6.03 10.53 1.67
C ILE A 61 6.57 10.04 3.02
N LEU A 62 6.02 10.53 4.14
CA LEU A 62 6.43 10.11 5.47
C LEU A 62 6.02 8.66 5.76
N ALA A 63 4.81 8.26 5.35
CA ALA A 63 4.35 6.87 5.48
C ALA A 63 5.19 5.91 4.63
N GLU A 64 5.46 6.26 3.38
CA GLU A 64 6.33 5.49 2.48
C GLU A 64 7.75 5.36 3.05
N THR A 65 8.37 6.48 3.41
CA THR A 65 9.75 6.48 3.93
C THR A 65 9.84 5.75 5.26
N GLY A 66 8.89 5.98 6.17
CA GLY A 66 8.83 5.34 7.48
C GLY A 66 8.63 3.83 7.36
N ALA A 67 7.67 3.38 6.55
CA ALA A 67 7.44 1.96 6.29
C ALA A 67 8.69 1.31 5.69
N SER A 68 9.29 1.93 4.68
CA SER A 68 10.50 1.42 3.99
C SER A 68 11.70 1.26 4.92
N LEU A 69 11.91 2.21 5.83
CA LEU A 69 13.00 2.12 6.82
C LEU A 69 12.76 0.99 7.83
N LEU A 70 11.52 0.85 8.32
CA LEU A 70 11.16 -0.19 9.29
C LEU A 70 11.29 -1.59 8.67
N THR A 71 10.72 -1.79 7.49
CA THR A 71 10.80 -3.08 6.78
C THR A 71 12.21 -3.34 6.28
N GLY A 72 12.96 -2.32 5.89
CA GLY A 72 14.38 -2.43 5.51
C GLY A 72 15.25 -2.88 6.68
N LEU A 73 15.08 -2.29 7.87
CA LEU A 73 15.80 -2.74 9.07
C LEU A 73 15.42 -4.17 9.46
N GLY A 74 14.13 -4.49 9.47
CA GLY A 74 13.65 -5.85 9.77
C GLY A 74 14.16 -6.88 8.75
N GLY A 75 14.04 -6.56 7.46
CA GLY A 75 14.52 -7.39 6.36
C GLY A 75 16.03 -7.58 6.41
N GLY A 76 16.80 -6.52 6.71
CA GLY A 76 18.24 -6.59 6.88
C GLY A 76 18.67 -7.49 8.03
N PHE A 77 17.98 -7.41 9.17
CA PHE A 77 18.24 -8.31 10.30
C PHE A 77 17.94 -9.77 9.96
N VAL A 78 16.80 -10.05 9.33
CA VAL A 78 16.45 -11.41 8.89
C VAL A 78 17.43 -11.93 7.84
N GLY A 79 17.82 -11.08 6.88
CA GLY A 79 18.79 -11.42 5.85
C GLY A 79 20.19 -11.70 6.42
N MET A 80 20.61 -10.93 7.43
CA MET A 80 21.85 -11.17 8.18
C MET A 80 21.86 -12.57 8.80
N LEU A 81 20.79 -12.94 9.51
CA LEU A 81 20.64 -14.27 10.13
C LEU A 81 20.62 -15.39 9.08
N ALA A 82 19.95 -15.17 7.95
CA ALA A 82 19.92 -16.13 6.85
C ALA A 82 21.31 -16.30 6.21
N GLY A 83 22.06 -15.22 6.02
CA GLY A 83 23.43 -15.24 5.49
C GLY A 83 24.40 -16.00 6.40
N ASP A 84 24.32 -15.77 7.71
CA ASP A 84 25.10 -16.51 8.71
C ASP A 84 24.76 -18.01 8.71
N GLY A 85 23.46 -18.35 8.70
CA GLY A 85 23.00 -19.74 8.63
C GLY A 85 23.42 -20.46 7.35
N LEU A 86 23.42 -19.77 6.20
CA LEU A 86 23.92 -20.31 4.93
C LEU A 86 25.43 -20.55 4.96
N CYS A 87 26.20 -19.64 5.55
CA CYS A 87 27.64 -19.82 5.73
C CYS A 87 27.95 -21.07 6.57
N GLY A 88 27.28 -21.21 7.71
CA GLY A 88 27.46 -22.33 8.63
C GLY A 88 27.06 -23.69 8.03
N SER A 89 25.98 -23.72 7.23
CA SER A 89 25.49 -24.96 6.61
C SER A 89 26.27 -25.37 5.35
N ALA A 90 26.78 -24.41 4.58
CA ALA A 90 27.47 -24.67 3.32
C ALA A 90 28.99 -24.92 3.47
N ASN A 91 29.57 -24.76 4.66
CA ASN A 91 31.02 -24.81 4.91
C ASN A 91 31.86 -23.82 4.07
N ILE A 92 31.21 -22.80 3.51
CA ILE A 92 31.85 -21.74 2.73
C ILE A 92 32.47 -20.78 3.75
N GLY A 93 33.73 -20.99 4.12
CA GLY A 93 34.40 -20.17 5.15
C GLY A 93 35.41 -20.89 6.05
N ARG A 94 35.74 -22.16 5.81
CA ARG A 94 36.68 -22.89 6.70
C ARG A 94 38.16 -22.48 6.59
N SER A 95 38.49 -21.50 5.75
CA SER A 95 39.87 -21.08 5.47
C SER A 95 40.26 -19.84 6.27
N GLY A 96 40.84 -20.04 7.47
CA GLY A 96 41.88 -19.21 8.11
C GLY A 96 41.64 -17.71 8.40
N ASP A 97 40.62 -17.07 7.86
CA ASP A 97 40.37 -15.64 8.02
C ASP A 97 39.62 -15.32 9.31
N PHE A 98 39.85 -14.13 9.85
CA PHE A 98 39.37 -13.71 11.16
C PHE A 98 37.82 -13.67 11.27
N LEU A 99 37.10 -13.60 10.14
CA LEU A 99 35.63 -13.60 10.08
C LEU A 99 35.13 -14.28 8.79
N PRO A 100 35.14 -15.61 8.72
CA PRO A 100 34.88 -16.33 7.46
C PRO A 100 33.46 -16.18 6.91
N CYS A 101 32.50 -15.80 7.75
CA CYS A 101 31.10 -15.61 7.37
C CYS A 101 30.71 -14.15 7.17
N LEU A 102 31.66 -13.20 7.28
CA LEU A 102 31.34 -11.77 7.21
C LEU A 102 30.73 -11.38 5.86
N GLU A 103 31.26 -11.92 4.76
CA GLU A 103 30.77 -11.64 3.42
C GLU A 103 29.34 -12.16 3.23
N ALA A 104 29.08 -13.43 3.56
CA ALA A 104 27.75 -14.03 3.46
C ALA A 104 26.73 -13.29 4.33
N THR A 105 27.13 -12.92 5.54
CA THR A 105 26.31 -12.14 6.48
C THR A 105 26.02 -10.74 5.95
N GLY A 106 27.04 -10.06 5.40
CA GLY A 106 26.91 -8.73 4.81
C GLY A 106 26.03 -8.71 3.56
N VAL A 107 26.20 -9.70 2.68
CA VAL A 107 25.34 -9.89 1.49
C VAL A 107 23.90 -10.16 1.93
N GLY A 108 23.71 -11.05 2.91
CA GLY A 108 22.40 -11.34 3.49
C GLY A 108 21.74 -10.08 4.05
N LEU A 109 22.47 -9.29 4.84
CA LEU A 109 22.00 -8.04 5.40
C LEU A 109 21.60 -7.03 4.32
N LEU A 110 22.45 -6.82 3.30
CA LEU A 110 22.16 -5.86 2.23
C LEU A 110 20.98 -6.30 1.36
N ALA A 111 20.93 -7.58 0.98
CA ALA A 111 19.82 -8.13 0.20
C ALA A 111 18.50 -8.08 0.98
N GLY A 112 18.54 -8.49 2.24
CA GLY A 112 17.38 -8.41 3.14
C GLY A 112 16.90 -6.99 3.35
N ALA A 113 17.82 -6.03 3.53
CA ALA A 113 17.48 -4.63 3.71
C ALA A 113 16.89 -4.01 2.45
N GLY A 114 17.45 -4.32 1.27
CA GLY A 114 16.92 -3.84 0.00
C GLY A 114 15.51 -4.37 -0.27
N LEU A 115 15.31 -5.68 -0.15
CA LEU A 115 14.00 -6.30 -0.33
C LEU A 115 12.98 -5.79 0.68
N GLY A 116 13.39 -5.68 1.95
CA GLY A 116 12.59 -5.09 3.00
C GLY A 116 12.19 -3.66 2.66
N PHE A 117 13.13 -2.84 2.20
CA PHE A 117 12.85 -1.46 1.83
C PHE A 117 11.84 -1.37 0.69
N SER A 118 12.01 -2.13 -0.40
CA SER A 118 11.05 -2.17 -1.52
C SER A 118 9.67 -2.69 -1.12
N LEU A 119 9.59 -3.59 -0.15
CA LEU A 119 8.31 -4.04 0.40
C LEU A 119 7.63 -2.94 1.20
N GLY A 120 8.41 -2.16 1.97
CA GLY A 120 7.89 -1.02 2.73
C GLY A 120 7.52 0.17 1.86
N THR A 121 8.21 0.42 0.75
CA THR A 121 7.79 1.47 -0.21
C THR A 121 6.43 1.11 -0.81
N PHE A 122 6.26 -0.14 -1.22
CA PHE A 122 4.99 -0.65 -1.72
C PHE A 122 3.87 -0.56 -0.68
N TRP A 123 4.08 -1.11 0.51
CA TRP A 123 3.05 -1.15 1.56
C TRP A 123 2.72 0.24 2.10
N GLY A 124 3.73 1.09 2.32
CA GLY A 124 3.54 2.47 2.73
C GLY A 124 2.81 3.30 1.68
N GLY A 125 3.10 3.06 0.40
CA GLY A 125 2.41 3.69 -0.73
C GLY A 125 0.94 3.25 -0.82
N GLU A 126 0.66 1.96 -0.64
CA GLU A 126 -0.72 1.42 -0.65
C GLU A 126 -1.56 1.98 0.51
N VAL A 127 -0.98 2.04 1.73
CA VAL A 127 -1.63 2.66 2.90
C VAL A 127 -1.89 4.15 2.69
N ALA A 128 -1.03 4.84 1.94
CA ALA A 128 -1.21 6.24 1.57
C ALA A 128 -2.13 6.44 0.35
N GLY A 129 -2.73 5.37 -0.18
CA GLY A 129 -3.67 5.39 -1.31
C GLY A 129 -3.03 5.47 -2.70
N GLY A 130 -1.74 5.13 -2.81
CA GLY A 130 -1.06 4.93 -4.09
C GLY A 130 -1.41 3.57 -4.73
N ASP A 131 -1.30 3.52 -6.06
CA ASP A 131 -1.61 2.33 -6.88
C ASP A 131 -0.34 1.75 -7.55
N GLY A 132 0.86 2.07 -7.04
CA GLY A 132 2.12 1.57 -7.57
C GLY A 132 2.29 0.06 -7.37
N ARG A 133 3.11 -0.57 -8.21
CA ARG A 133 3.36 -2.01 -8.20
C ARG A 133 4.65 -2.34 -7.45
N LEU A 134 4.61 -3.36 -6.59
CA LEU A 134 5.79 -3.91 -5.92
C LEU A 134 6.90 -4.30 -6.93
N LEU A 135 6.52 -4.85 -8.08
CA LEU A 135 7.48 -5.22 -9.13
C LEU A 135 8.24 -4.00 -9.67
N GLY A 136 7.58 -2.84 -9.78
CA GLY A 136 8.22 -1.57 -10.15
C GLY A 136 9.27 -1.17 -9.12
N ALA A 137 8.93 -1.27 -7.82
CA ALA A 137 9.85 -0.98 -6.73
C ALA A 137 11.08 -1.90 -6.71
N LEU A 138 10.91 -3.19 -7.00
CA LEU A 138 12.00 -4.17 -7.04
C LEU A 138 12.92 -3.97 -8.25
N VAL A 139 12.35 -3.75 -9.45
CA VAL A 139 13.13 -3.47 -10.67
C VAL A 139 13.88 -2.16 -10.53
N GLY A 140 13.23 -1.14 -9.96
CA GLY A 140 13.84 0.13 -9.62
C GLY A 140 15.01 -0.02 -8.66
N MET A 141 14.84 -0.81 -7.59
CA MET A 141 15.92 -1.12 -6.65
C MET A 141 17.11 -1.79 -7.35
N GLY A 142 16.86 -2.85 -8.13
CA GLY A 142 17.90 -3.59 -8.83
C GLY A 142 18.65 -2.74 -9.84
N SER A 143 17.94 -1.95 -10.64
CA SER A 143 18.54 -1.04 -11.62
C SER A 143 19.34 0.09 -10.95
N GLY A 144 18.83 0.68 -9.86
CA GLY A 144 19.54 1.67 -9.07
C GLY A 144 20.83 1.11 -8.45
N ALA A 145 20.75 -0.08 -7.85
CA ALA A 145 21.92 -0.78 -7.31
C ALA A 145 22.99 -1.02 -8.38
N LEU A 146 22.57 -1.53 -9.55
CA LEU A 146 23.46 -1.81 -10.67
C LEU A 146 24.14 -0.53 -11.17
N VAL A 147 23.37 0.55 -11.38
CA VAL A 147 23.91 1.85 -11.80
C VAL A 147 24.91 2.39 -10.77
N GLY A 148 24.61 2.31 -9.48
CA GLY A 148 25.52 2.79 -8.44
C GLY A 148 26.81 1.96 -8.32
N ILE A 149 26.72 0.65 -8.46
CA ILE A 149 27.90 -0.22 -8.48
C ILE A 149 28.78 0.08 -9.70
N LEU A 150 28.18 0.17 -10.90
CA LEU A 150 28.91 0.49 -12.13
C LEU A 150 29.55 1.88 -12.06
N ALA A 151 28.81 2.89 -11.57
CA ALA A 151 29.35 4.23 -11.40
C ALA A 151 30.50 4.26 -10.38
N GLY A 152 30.35 3.61 -9.23
CA GLY A 152 31.38 3.61 -8.19
C GLY A 152 32.65 2.86 -8.60
N THR A 153 32.51 1.76 -9.34
CA THR A 153 33.65 1.02 -9.91
C THR A 153 34.34 1.75 -11.06
N ALA A 154 33.59 2.57 -11.82
CA ALA A 154 34.18 3.43 -12.85
C ALA A 154 34.97 4.61 -12.25
N MET A 155 34.54 5.12 -11.09
CA MET A 155 35.21 6.24 -10.41
C MET A 155 36.39 5.80 -9.53
N SER A 156 36.38 4.56 -9.04
CA SER A 156 37.50 4.01 -8.26
C SER A 156 37.58 2.49 -8.40
N SER A 157 38.78 1.93 -8.32
CA SER A 157 38.99 0.48 -8.31
C SER A 157 38.58 -0.21 -7.01
N ILE A 158 38.10 0.55 -6.02
CA ILE A 158 37.74 0.02 -4.71
C ILE A 158 36.27 -0.44 -4.76
N PHE A 159 36.05 -1.74 -4.58
CA PHE A 159 34.71 -2.34 -4.54
C PHE A 159 33.76 -1.61 -3.57
N LEU A 160 34.29 -1.14 -2.44
CA LEU A 160 33.56 -0.38 -1.43
C LEU A 160 32.89 0.88 -2.00
N ALA A 161 33.49 1.55 -3.00
CA ALA A 161 32.90 2.74 -3.62
C ALA A 161 31.64 2.39 -4.43
N GLY A 162 31.62 1.23 -5.08
CA GLY A 162 30.43 0.69 -5.75
C GLY A 162 29.29 0.43 -4.76
N VAL A 163 29.59 -0.07 -3.57
CA VAL A 163 28.60 -0.28 -2.51
C VAL A 163 28.07 1.05 -1.95
N VAL A 164 28.97 2.01 -1.69
CA VAL A 164 28.61 3.33 -1.15
C VAL A 164 27.67 4.09 -2.07
N LEU A 165 27.84 3.99 -3.39
CA LEU A 165 26.91 4.56 -4.38
C LEU A 165 25.70 3.66 -4.65
N GLY A 166 25.89 2.33 -4.66
CA GLY A 166 24.86 1.35 -4.94
C GLY A 166 23.67 1.42 -3.98
N ILE A 167 23.95 1.55 -2.67
CA ILE A 167 22.90 1.59 -1.64
C ILE A 167 21.93 2.77 -1.86
N PRO A 168 22.36 4.05 -1.83
CA PRO A 168 21.44 5.17 -1.98
C PRO A 168 20.74 5.16 -3.34
N LEU A 169 21.43 4.78 -4.42
CA LEU A 169 20.82 4.66 -5.74
C LEU A 169 19.78 3.54 -5.82
N SER A 170 19.96 2.42 -5.12
CA SER A 170 18.93 1.37 -5.03
C SER A 170 17.67 1.85 -4.30
N LEU A 171 17.82 2.66 -3.26
CA LEU A 171 16.68 3.21 -2.51
C LEU A 171 15.90 4.19 -3.39
N ILE A 172 16.61 5.11 -4.04
CA ILE A 172 16.01 6.06 -4.99
C ILE A 172 15.36 5.31 -6.15
N GLY A 173 16.06 4.35 -6.73
CA GLY A 173 15.55 3.53 -7.81
C GLY A 173 14.25 2.82 -7.43
N SER A 174 14.15 2.30 -6.20
CA SER A 174 12.93 1.65 -5.71
C SER A 174 11.73 2.60 -5.67
N ILE A 175 11.92 3.82 -5.17
CA ILE A 175 10.88 4.84 -5.11
C ILE A 175 10.45 5.24 -6.53
N VAL A 176 11.42 5.53 -7.39
CA VAL A 176 11.14 5.92 -8.80
C VAL A 176 10.41 4.79 -9.53
N GLY A 177 10.84 3.53 -9.36
CA GLY A 177 10.22 2.38 -9.98
C GLY A 177 8.77 2.15 -9.52
N TYR A 178 8.47 2.39 -8.24
CA TYR A 178 7.11 2.35 -7.71
C TYR A 178 6.23 3.43 -8.39
N GLU A 179 6.68 4.69 -8.38
CA GLU A 179 5.94 5.83 -8.94
C GLU A 179 5.71 5.71 -10.46
N LEU A 180 6.68 5.21 -11.21
CA LEU A 180 6.54 4.96 -12.66
C LEU A 180 5.44 3.94 -12.98
N THR A 181 5.16 3.02 -12.06
CA THR A 181 4.08 2.03 -12.24
C THR A 181 2.70 2.54 -11.79
N GLU A 182 2.64 3.62 -11.04
CA GLU A 182 1.39 4.26 -10.60
C GLU A 182 0.75 5.08 -11.72
N GLN A 183 1.55 5.76 -12.54
CA GLN A 183 1.10 6.66 -13.62
C GLN A 183 0.33 5.96 -14.76
N GLY A 184 0.34 4.63 -14.81
CA GLY A 184 -0.29 3.85 -15.87
C GLY A 184 -1.80 3.56 -15.66
N THR A 185 -2.38 3.90 -14.51
CA THR A 185 -3.80 3.57 -14.24
C THR A 185 -4.69 4.78 -14.53
N PRO A 186 -5.50 4.78 -15.59
CA PRO A 186 -6.42 5.89 -15.86
C PRO A 186 -7.40 6.04 -14.69
N PRO A 187 -7.76 7.29 -14.30
CA PRO A 187 -8.58 7.57 -13.11
C PRO A 187 -9.95 6.88 -13.11
N ALA A 188 -10.46 6.52 -14.29
CA ALA A 188 -11.73 5.79 -14.44
C ALA A 188 -11.68 4.32 -13.99
N ALA A 189 -10.49 3.71 -13.90
CA ALA A 189 -10.34 2.31 -13.46
C ALA A 189 -10.19 2.19 -11.93
N VAL A 190 -9.80 3.28 -11.25
CA VAL A 190 -9.60 3.30 -9.78
C VAL A 190 -10.95 3.32 -9.04
N SER A 191 -11.99 3.91 -9.64
CA SER A 191 -13.36 3.89 -9.14
C SER A 191 -14.09 2.55 -9.26
N ALA A 192 -13.49 1.56 -9.93
CA ALA A 192 -14.06 0.21 -10.11
C ALA A 192 -13.26 -0.89 -9.38
N ARG A 193 -12.25 -0.52 -8.56
CA ARG A 193 -11.52 -1.51 -7.79
C ARG A 193 -12.27 -1.84 -6.50
N PRO A 194 -12.51 -3.13 -6.21
CA PRO A 194 -13.12 -3.50 -4.97
C PRO A 194 -12.22 -3.10 -3.81
N ARG A 195 -12.72 -2.28 -2.88
CA ARG A 195 -11.98 -1.82 -1.69
C ARG A 195 -12.64 -2.40 -0.46
N LEU A 196 -11.89 -3.13 0.36
CA LEU A 196 -12.31 -3.59 1.67
C LEU A 196 -11.75 -2.64 2.73
N GLN A 197 -12.61 -1.98 3.50
CA GLN A 197 -12.27 -1.12 4.62
C GLN A 197 -12.71 -1.78 5.92
N PRO A 198 -11.84 -1.92 6.93
CA PRO A 198 -12.27 -2.38 8.25
C PRO A 198 -13.21 -1.34 8.86
N VAL A 199 -14.37 -1.81 9.32
CA VAL A 199 -15.38 -0.98 9.99
C VAL A 199 -15.43 -1.42 11.44
N LEU A 200 -15.09 -0.51 12.34
CA LEU A 200 -15.25 -0.70 13.77
C LEU A 200 -16.49 0.08 14.21
N ALA A 201 -17.52 -0.63 14.67
CA ALA A 201 -18.70 -0.03 15.30
C ALA A 201 -18.64 -0.32 16.80
N VAL A 202 -18.70 0.71 17.63
CA VAL A 202 -18.70 0.56 19.09
C VAL A 202 -20.00 1.16 19.64
N SER A 203 -20.71 0.39 20.46
CA SER A 203 -21.93 0.81 21.14
C SER A 203 -21.82 0.55 22.64
N SER A 204 -22.74 1.12 23.43
CA SER A 204 -22.86 0.84 24.86
C SER A 204 -23.16 -0.63 25.18
N HIS A 205 -23.58 -1.42 24.19
CA HIS A 205 -23.91 -2.84 24.32
C HIS A 205 -22.82 -3.77 23.79
N GLY A 206 -21.70 -3.24 23.27
CA GLY A 206 -20.60 -4.01 22.71
C GLY A 206 -19.96 -3.38 21.47
N GLY A 207 -18.84 -3.95 21.02
CA GLY A 207 -18.12 -3.56 19.80
C GLY A 207 -18.20 -4.64 18.72
N LEU A 208 -18.31 -4.21 17.47
CA LEU A 208 -18.33 -5.05 16.28
C LEU A 208 -17.19 -4.61 15.35
N LEU A 209 -16.34 -5.56 14.97
CA LEU A 209 -15.31 -5.39 13.95
C LEU A 209 -15.79 -6.11 12.69
N GLY A 210 -15.99 -5.38 11.60
CA GLY A 210 -16.40 -5.90 10.32
C GLY A 210 -15.50 -5.42 9.18
N LEU A 211 -15.77 -5.89 7.97
CA LEU A 211 -15.15 -5.41 6.73
C LEU A 211 -16.27 -4.87 5.84
N GLY A 212 -16.24 -3.58 5.53
CA GLY A 212 -17.10 -2.94 4.55
C GLY A 212 -16.42 -2.94 3.19
N GLY A 213 -17.14 -3.29 2.13
CA GLY A 213 -16.61 -3.32 0.77
C GLY A 213 -17.33 -2.35 -0.16
N THR A 214 -16.61 -1.64 -1.02
CA THR A 214 -17.19 -1.12 -2.27
C THR A 214 -16.76 -2.07 -3.38
N PHE A 215 -17.69 -2.63 -4.15
CA PHE A 215 -17.43 -3.60 -5.22
C PHE A 215 -17.92 -3.06 -6.56
#